data_AF-A0A847EJK6-F1
#
_entry.id   AF-A0A847EJK6-F1
#
_cell.length_a   1.000
_cell.length_b   1.000
_cell.length_c   1.000
_cell.angle_alpha   90.00
_cell.angle_beta   90.00
_cell.angle_gamma   90.00
#
_symmetry.space_group_name_H-M   'P 1'
#
loop_
_entity.id
_entity.type
_entity.pdbx_description
1 polymer ?
#
loop_
_entity_poly.entity_id
_entity_poly.type
_entity_poly.pdbx_seq_one_letter_code
_entity_poly.pdbx_strand_id
1 'polypeptide(L)'
;MDEKITVLDPRGQPTGKFGRRGEPGSEMMSIFDPKTQPVISIDDLPRRMAPRLDTLENKTVYLVDTGFAGANEFLQEMQKWFSENMPSVKTVLHVKAGNTFADDPETWVLCKKEADAVVLGVGG
;
A
#
# COMPACT_ATOMS: atom_id res chain seq x y z
N MET A 1 -16.78 30.08 -6.11
CA MET A 1 -16.79 30.38 -7.56
C MET A 1 -15.70 29.54 -8.21
N ASP A 2 -15.94 29.03 -9.43
CA ASP A 2 -15.13 28.00 -10.09
C ASP A 2 -13.96 28.62 -10.90
N GLU A 3 -13.19 29.52 -10.27
CA GLU A 3 -12.21 30.33 -10.98
C GLU A 3 -10.85 29.62 -11.05
N LYS A 4 -10.45 29.22 -12.27
CA LYS A 4 -9.18 28.55 -12.54
C LYS A 4 -8.09 29.60 -12.78
N ILE A 5 -6.95 29.45 -12.12
CA ILE A 5 -5.83 30.37 -12.29
C ILE A 5 -4.93 29.88 -13.42
N THR A 6 -4.59 30.78 -14.34
CA THR A 6 -3.55 30.56 -15.36
C THR A 6 -2.23 31.02 -14.79
N VAL A 7 -1.29 30.10 -14.59
CA VAL A 7 0.07 30.43 -14.15
C VAL A 7 0.93 30.67 -15.39
N LEU A 8 1.77 31.71 -15.34
CA LEU A 8 2.72 32.06 -16.40
C LEU A 8 4.14 31.67 -15.98
N ASP A 9 4.98 31.28 -16.94
CA ASP A 9 6.40 31.04 -16.73
C ASP A 9 7.17 32.37 -16.56
N PRO A 10 8.47 32.34 -16.23
CA PRO A 10 9.29 33.55 -16.11
C PRO A 10 9.41 34.38 -17.41
N ARG A 11 8.95 33.85 -18.54
CA ARG A 11 8.89 34.52 -19.85
C ARG A 11 7.47 34.97 -20.21
N GLY A 12 6.52 34.85 -19.28
CA GLY A 12 5.12 35.27 -19.43
C GLY A 12 4.23 34.29 -20.21
N GLN A 13 4.68 33.07 -20.50
CA GLN A 13 3.91 32.08 -21.25
C GLN A 13 3.07 31.19 -20.33
N PRO A 14 1.82 30.83 -20.69
CA PRO A 14 0.99 29.97 -19.84
C PRO A 14 1.61 28.58 -19.62
N THR A 15 1.92 28.25 -18.37
CA THR A 15 2.44 26.92 -17.98
C THR A 15 1.33 25.90 -17.73
N GLY A 16 0.09 26.37 -17.60
CA GLY A 16 -1.09 25.54 -17.40
C GLY A 16 -2.20 26.26 -16.63
N LYS A 17 -3.37 25.62 -16.57
CA LYS A 17 -4.49 26.03 -15.70
C LYS A 17 -4.47 25.15 -14.45
N PHE A 18 -4.18 25.73 -13.30
CA PHE A 18 -3.99 24.98 -12.05
C PHE A 18 -5.04 25.33 -11.00
N GLY A 19 -5.58 24.28 -10.36
CA GLY A 19 -6.33 24.30 -9.10
C GLY A 19 -7.61 25.17 -9.02
N ARG A 20 -8.41 24.90 -7.98
CA ARG A 20 -9.31 25.90 -7.37
C ARG A 20 -8.49 26.53 -6.25
N ARG A 21 -8.32 27.85 -6.24
CA ARG A 21 -7.69 28.55 -5.12
C ARG A 21 -8.67 28.59 -3.95
N GLY A 22 -8.22 28.23 -2.74
CA GLY A 22 -8.97 28.50 -1.51
C GLY A 22 -9.00 30.00 -1.22
N GLU A 23 -10.06 30.49 -0.56
CA GLU A 23 -10.18 31.91 -0.21
C GLU A 23 -8.99 32.39 0.64
N PRO A 24 -8.56 33.66 0.53
CA PRO A 24 -7.50 34.21 1.38
C PRO A 24 -7.81 34.01 2.88
N GLY A 25 -6.91 33.36 3.62
CA GLY A 25 -7.09 33.04 5.05
C GLY A 25 -7.66 31.65 5.35
N SER A 26 -7.91 30.81 4.34
CA SER A 26 -8.34 29.43 4.55
C SER A 26 -7.24 28.58 5.22
N GLU A 27 -7.63 27.69 6.14
CA GLU A 27 -6.68 26.88 6.91
C GLU A 27 -5.95 25.84 6.05
N MET A 28 -4.76 25.39 6.46
CA MET A 28 -3.94 24.44 5.68
C MET A 28 -4.69 23.13 5.32
N MET A 29 -5.63 22.70 6.17
CA MET A 29 -6.50 21.52 5.95
C MET A 29 -7.61 21.74 4.92
N SER A 30 -7.84 22.98 4.49
CA SER A 30 -8.85 23.32 3.48
C SER A 30 -8.32 23.27 2.04
N ILE A 31 -7.01 23.06 1.86
CA ILE A 31 -6.40 22.77 0.57
C ILE A 31 -6.71 21.31 0.21
N PHE A 32 -7.90 21.08 -0.34
CA PHE A 32 -8.19 19.81 -1.01
C PHE A 32 -7.70 19.89 -2.45
N ASP A 33 -6.68 19.11 -2.80
CA ASP A 33 -6.51 18.60 -4.18
C ASP A 33 -6.88 17.11 -4.20
N PRO A 34 -8.15 16.75 -4.43
CA PRO A 34 -8.64 15.39 -4.30
C PRO A 34 -9.07 14.84 -5.66
N LYS A 35 -8.26 14.93 -6.72
CA LYS A 35 -8.74 14.43 -8.01
C LYS A 35 -9.05 12.93 -8.04
N THR A 36 -8.54 12.13 -7.11
CA THR A 36 -9.00 10.74 -6.91
C THR A 36 -8.77 10.25 -5.48
N GLN A 37 -9.28 10.96 -4.48
CA GLN A 37 -9.53 10.26 -3.21
C GLN A 37 -10.83 9.46 -3.41
N PRO A 38 -10.89 8.16 -3.04
CA PRO A 38 -12.11 7.39 -3.21
C PRO A 38 -13.27 8.10 -2.49
N VAL A 39 -14.25 8.55 -3.26
CA VAL A 39 -15.51 9.11 -2.73
C VAL A 39 -16.47 8.02 -2.24
N ILE A 40 -16.08 6.77 -2.44
CA ILE A 40 -16.83 5.58 -2.06
C ILE A 40 -16.28 5.06 -0.74
N SER A 41 -17.18 4.61 0.13
CA SER A 41 -16.78 4.01 1.40
C SER A 41 -15.95 2.75 1.15
N ILE A 42 -15.20 2.29 2.15
CA ILE A 42 -14.44 1.04 2.06
C ILE A 42 -15.36 -0.16 1.71
N ASP A 43 -16.64 -0.07 2.12
CA ASP A 43 -17.65 -1.08 1.87
C ASP A 43 -18.10 -1.11 0.40
N ASP A 44 -17.98 0.01 -0.30
CA ASP A 44 -18.37 0.21 -1.69
C ASP A 44 -17.22 -0.03 -2.69
N LEU A 45 -16.02 -0.37 -2.20
CA LEU A 45 -14.88 -0.67 -3.07
C LEU A 45 -15.16 -1.93 -3.91
N PRO A 46 -14.89 -1.90 -5.23
CA PRO A 46 -15.11 -3.05 -6.11
C PRO A 46 -14.22 -4.25 -5.77
N ARG A 47 -13.14 -4.02 -5.01
CA ARG A 47 -12.29 -5.06 -4.43
C ARG A 47 -12.07 -4.74 -2.95
N ARG A 48 -12.47 -5.65 -2.09
CA ARG A 48 -12.25 -5.55 -0.65
C ARG A 48 -10.91 -6.17 -0.29
N MET A 49 -10.27 -5.62 0.74
CA MET A 49 -9.14 -6.27 1.38
C MET A 49 -9.59 -7.60 2.00
N ALA A 50 -8.64 -8.48 2.28
CA ALA A 50 -8.91 -9.68 3.06
C ALA A 50 -9.58 -9.31 4.41
N PRO A 51 -10.57 -10.09 4.89
CA PRO A 51 -11.14 -9.88 6.21
C PRO A 51 -10.03 -9.83 7.27
N ARG A 52 -10.13 -8.87 8.19
CA ARG A 52 -9.19 -8.78 9.31
C ARG A 52 -9.39 -9.99 10.23
N LEU A 53 -8.29 -10.62 10.62
CA LEU A 53 -8.28 -11.64 11.66
C LEU A 53 -8.44 -10.98 13.04
N ASP A 54 -9.17 -11.64 13.94
CA ASP A 54 -9.29 -11.19 15.34
C ASP A 54 -7.97 -11.33 16.11
N THR A 55 -7.15 -12.31 15.73
CA THR A 55 -5.85 -12.61 16.34
C THR A 55 -4.92 -13.35 15.37
N LEU A 56 -3.61 -13.29 15.63
CA LEU A 56 -2.59 -14.07 14.92
C LEU A 56 -2.18 -15.34 15.70
N GLU A 57 -2.65 -15.53 16.93
CA GLU A 57 -2.33 -16.71 17.74
C GLU A 57 -2.67 -18.01 16.99
N ASN A 58 -1.69 -18.92 16.86
CA ASN A 58 -1.81 -20.19 16.14
C ASN A 58 -2.15 -20.05 14.64
N LYS A 59 -1.87 -18.88 14.03
CA LYS A 59 -2.08 -18.60 12.60
C LYS A 59 -0.82 -18.78 11.79
N THR A 60 -0.99 -19.05 10.49
CA THR A 60 0.11 -19.08 9.53
C THR A 60 0.20 -17.76 8.76
N VAL A 61 1.29 -17.03 8.95
CA VAL A 61 1.59 -15.77 8.26
C VAL A 61 2.67 -16.01 7.22
N TYR A 62 2.34 -15.77 5.95
CA TYR A 62 3.31 -15.82 4.86
C TYR A 62 3.99 -14.46 4.71
N LEU A 63 5.32 -14.46 4.78
CA LEU A 63 6.17 -13.30 4.55
C LEU A 63 6.69 -13.41 3.11
N VAL A 64 6.06 -12.72 2.18
CA VAL A 64 6.35 -12.84 0.76
C VAL A 64 7.29 -11.74 0.32
N ASP A 65 8.52 -12.14 -0.03
CA ASP A 65 9.48 -11.27 -0.69
C ASP A 65 9.12 -11.16 -2.18
N THR A 66 8.90 -9.94 -2.64
CA THR A 66 8.57 -9.67 -4.04
C THR A 66 9.80 -9.51 -4.94
N GLY A 67 11.00 -9.41 -4.34
CA GLY A 67 12.26 -9.10 -5.00
C GLY A 67 12.62 -7.61 -4.96
N PHE A 68 11.91 -6.80 -4.18
CA PHE A 68 12.26 -5.39 -3.97
C PHE A 68 13.52 -5.29 -3.09
N ALA A 69 14.40 -4.33 -3.37
CA ALA A 69 15.66 -4.20 -2.64
C ALA A 69 15.42 -4.02 -1.14
N GLY A 70 16.05 -4.87 -0.31
CA GLY A 70 15.95 -4.84 1.15
C GLY A 70 14.71 -5.54 1.72
N ALA A 71 13.78 -6.01 0.89
CA ALA A 71 12.57 -6.68 1.36
C ALA A 71 12.89 -8.01 2.06
N ASN A 72 13.82 -8.80 1.51
CA ASN A 72 14.16 -10.11 2.05
C ASN A 72 14.73 -10.00 3.47
N GLU A 73 15.73 -9.14 3.65
CA GLU A 73 16.42 -8.92 4.92
C GLU A 73 15.44 -8.41 5.99
N PHE A 74 14.56 -7.48 5.62
CA PHE A 74 13.52 -7.00 6.53
C PHE A 74 12.55 -8.12 6.94
N LEU A 75 12.11 -8.95 6.00
CA LEU A 75 11.19 -10.07 6.29
C LEU A 75 11.87 -11.17 7.12
N GLN A 76 13.18 -11.38 6.98
CA GLN A 76 13.95 -12.28 7.85
C GLN A 76 13.99 -11.76 9.29
N GLU A 77 14.26 -10.47 9.51
CA GLU A 77 14.23 -9.88 10.85
C GLU A 77 12.82 -9.90 11.44
N MET A 78 11.78 -9.69 10.62
CA MET A 78 10.40 -9.85 11.05
C MET A 78 10.09 -11.29 11.47
N GLN A 79 10.51 -12.28 10.68
CA GLN A 79 10.38 -13.70 11.02
C GLN A 79 11.02 -14.01 12.38
N LYS A 80 12.24 -13.51 12.60
CA LYS A 80 12.95 -13.65 13.87
C LYS A 80 12.17 -13.03 15.01
N TRP A 81 11.67 -11.80 14.84
CA TRP A 81 10.85 -11.12 15.84
C TRP A 81 9.60 -11.94 16.21
N PHE A 82 8.88 -12.51 15.23
CA PHE A 82 7.73 -13.39 15.50
C PHE A 82 8.15 -14.61 16.31
N SER A 83 9.27 -15.25 15.98
CA SER A 83 9.74 -16.42 16.72
C SER A 83 10.05 -16.12 18.20
N GLU A 84 10.53 -14.91 18.49
CA GLU A 84 10.91 -14.47 19.85
C GLU A 84 9.72 -13.93 20.65
N ASN A 85 8.81 -13.18 20.01
CA ASN A 85 7.79 -12.39 20.68
C ASN A 85 6.37 -12.96 20.53
N MET A 86 6.14 -13.77 19.50
CA MET A 86 4.84 -14.38 19.19
C MET A 86 5.01 -15.83 18.69
N PRO A 87 5.58 -16.73 19.52
CA PRO A 87 5.99 -18.08 19.09
C PRO A 87 4.83 -18.98 18.65
N SER A 88 3.58 -18.64 19.00
CA SER A 88 2.38 -19.32 18.51
C SER A 88 2.07 -19.01 17.04
N VAL A 89 2.60 -17.92 16.50
CA VAL A 89 2.43 -17.52 15.10
C VAL A 89 3.43 -18.29 14.25
N LYS A 90 2.93 -19.07 13.30
CA LYS A 90 3.78 -19.74 12.33
C LYS A 90 4.08 -18.79 11.18
N THR A 91 5.33 -18.40 11.02
CA THR A 91 5.77 -17.59 9.86
C THR A 91 6.43 -18.45 8.79
N VAL A 92 6.14 -18.18 7.51
CA VAL A 92 6.77 -18.82 6.35
C VAL A 92 7.36 -17.73 5.45
N LEU A 93 8.68 -17.70 5.29
CA LEU A 93 9.35 -16.81 4.33
C LEU A 93 9.27 -17.43 2.94
N HIS A 94 8.72 -16.69 1.98
CA HIS A 94 8.50 -17.16 0.61
C HIS A 94 9.00 -16.12 -0.37
N VAL A 95 9.87 -16.51 -1.30
CA VAL A 95 10.34 -15.61 -2.37
C VAL A 95 9.50 -15.90 -3.60
N LYS A 96 8.73 -14.90 -4.05
CA LYS A 96 7.92 -15.05 -5.26
C LYS A 96 8.84 -15.13 -6.49
N ALA A 97 8.40 -15.81 -7.53
CA ALA A 97 9.12 -15.89 -8.80
C ALA A 97 9.15 -14.55 -9.56
N GLY A 98 10.13 -14.42 -10.46
CA GLY A 98 10.30 -13.24 -11.32
C GLY A 98 10.75 -11.98 -10.57
N ASN A 99 10.81 -10.85 -11.29
CA ASN A 99 11.14 -9.56 -10.69
C ASN A 99 9.93 -8.97 -9.93
N THR A 100 10.12 -7.90 -9.15
CA THR A 100 9.07 -7.23 -8.34
C THR A 100 7.75 -6.98 -9.06
N PHE A 101 7.80 -6.70 -10.36
CA PHE A 101 6.63 -6.32 -11.16
C PHE A 101 6.01 -7.50 -11.93
N ALA A 102 6.67 -8.65 -11.96
CA ALA A 102 6.16 -9.87 -12.57
C ALA A 102 5.06 -10.48 -11.70
N ASP A 103 4.00 -10.98 -12.34
CA ASP A 103 2.96 -11.74 -11.65
C ASP A 103 3.49 -13.15 -11.29
N ASP A 104 2.99 -13.71 -10.20
CA ASP A 104 3.28 -15.07 -9.74
C ASP A 104 1.99 -15.77 -9.27
N PRO A 105 1.20 -16.31 -10.22
CA PRO A 105 -0.06 -16.98 -9.92
C PRO A 105 0.08 -18.16 -8.96
N GLU A 106 1.22 -18.86 -8.99
CA GLU A 106 1.45 -20.03 -8.14
C GLU A 106 1.59 -19.62 -6.67
N THR A 107 2.34 -18.55 -6.40
CA THR A 107 2.42 -17.96 -5.05
C THR A 107 1.04 -17.55 -4.53
N TRP A 108 0.18 -16.96 -5.37
CA TRP A 108 -1.15 -16.54 -4.94
C TRP A 108 -2.07 -17.72 -4.61
N VAL A 109 -1.98 -18.81 -5.38
CA VAL A 109 -2.72 -20.05 -5.11
C VAL A 109 -2.23 -20.68 -3.80
N LEU A 110 -0.90 -20.71 -3.58
CA LEU A 110 -0.30 -21.19 -2.34
C LEU A 110 -0.80 -20.39 -1.13
N CYS A 111 -0.66 -19.06 -1.16
CA CYS A 111 -1.09 -18.20 -0.07
C CYS A 111 -2.59 -18.35 0.22
N LYS A 112 -3.43 -18.46 -0.81
CA LYS A 112 -4.88 -18.67 -0.62
C LYS A 112 -5.20 -20.00 0.07
N LYS A 113 -4.38 -21.03 -0.14
CA LYS A 113 -4.58 -22.36 0.42
C LYS A 113 -4.03 -22.49 1.84
N GLU A 114 -2.89 -21.87 2.12
CA GLU A 114 -2.10 -22.17 3.31
C GLU A 114 -1.92 -21.01 4.27
N ALA A 115 -2.11 -19.76 3.83
CA ALA A 115 -1.90 -18.59 4.67
C ALA A 115 -3.21 -18.13 5.30
N ASP A 116 -3.19 -17.86 6.60
CA ASP A 116 -4.24 -17.06 7.26
C ASP A 116 -4.03 -15.56 7.00
N ALA A 117 -2.76 -15.13 6.87
CA ALA A 117 -2.38 -13.74 6.56
C ALA A 117 -1.11 -13.67 5.72
N VAL A 118 -0.91 -12.54 5.03
CA VAL A 118 0.26 -12.29 4.19
C VAL A 118 0.85 -10.92 4.51
N VAL A 119 2.18 -10.84 4.61
CA VAL A 119 2.95 -9.60 4.57
C VAL A 119 3.72 -9.58 3.25
N LEU A 120 3.52 -8.52 2.45
CA LEU A 120 4.21 -8.34 1.17
C LEU A 120 5.37 -7.35 1.33
N GLY A 121 6.59 -7.78 1.04
CA GLY A 121 7.76 -6.89 0.97
C GLY A 121 7.77 -6.12 -0.35
N VAL A 122 7.10 -4.95 -0.38
CA VAL A 122 6.90 -4.13 -1.60
C VAL A 122 7.79 -2.88 -1.69
N GLY A 123 8.65 -2.64 -0.70
CA GLY A 123 9.43 -1.42 -0.57
C GLY A 123 10.39 -1.47 0.62
N GLY A 124 11.49 -0.74 0.53
CA GLY A 124 12.43 -0.45 1.62
C GLY A 124 12.53 1.04 1.85
#